data_AF-A0A2L0NA67-F1
#
_entry.id   AF-A0A2L0NA67-F1
#
_cell.length_a   1.000
_cell.length_b   1.000
_cell.length_c   1.000
_cell.angle_alpha   90.00
_cell.angle_beta   90.00
_cell.angle_gamma   90.00
#
_symmetry.space_group_name_H-M   'P 1'
#
loop_
_entity.id
_entity.type
_entity.pdbx_description
1 polymer ?
#
loop_
_entity_poly.entity_id
_entity_poly.type
_entity_poly.pdbx_seq_one_letter_code
_entity_poly.pdbx_strand_id
1 'polypeptide(L)' 'MASDDAEDTTVYKVVLNHEEQYSIWPADRENPLGWRDEGKSGSKQECLAHIDEVWTDMRPLSLRRQMEQSAS' A
#
# COMPACT_ATOMS: atom_id res chain seq x y z
N MET A 1 -3.77 27.13 -9.44
CA MET A 1 -3.74 25.64 -9.52
C MET A 1 -4.36 25.14 -8.23
N ALA A 2 -5.56 24.58 -8.31
CA ALA A 2 -6.27 24.04 -7.15
C ALA A 2 -5.63 22.69 -6.80
N SER A 3 -4.66 22.72 -5.89
CA SER A 3 -4.28 21.52 -5.14
C SER A 3 -5.21 21.50 -3.94
N ASP A 4 -6.22 20.65 -4.03
CA ASP A 4 -7.25 20.39 -3.04
C ASP A 4 -6.61 19.92 -1.73
N ASP A 5 -6.18 20.89 -0.92
CA ASP A 5 -5.91 20.77 0.53
C ASP A 5 -7.24 20.95 1.27
N ALA A 6 -8.29 20.26 0.80
CA ALA A 6 -9.48 20.10 1.61
C ALA A 6 -9.09 19.12 2.70
N GLU A 7 -9.29 19.48 3.95
CA GLU A 7 -9.10 18.64 5.12
C GLU A 7 -9.85 17.30 4.93
N ASP A 8 -9.17 16.33 4.32
CA ASP A 8 -9.69 15.02 3.96
C ASP A 8 -9.78 14.22 5.27
N THR A 9 -10.81 14.54 6.07
CA THR A 9 -11.19 13.82 7.29
C THR A 9 -11.63 12.38 7.00
N THR A 10 -11.63 11.99 5.73
CA THR A 10 -11.84 10.62 5.29
C THR A 10 -10.73 9.73 5.83
N VAL A 11 -11.14 8.71 6.57
CA VAL A 11 -10.22 7.66 7.00
C VAL A 11 -10.00 6.72 5.83
N TYR A 12 -8.73 6.49 5.50
CA TYR A 12 -8.30 5.49 4.54
C TYR A 12 -7.71 4.29 5.28
N LYS A 13 -7.65 3.16 4.59
CA LYS A 13 -7.00 1.95 5.04
C LYS A 13 -6.09 1.43 3.94
N VAL A 14 -4.97 0.84 4.35
CA VAL A 14 -4.04 0.20 3.44
C VAL A 14 -4.60 -1.16 3.10
N VAL A 15 -4.72 -1.41 1.80
CA VAL A 15 -5.18 -2.67 1.24
C VAL A 15 -4.06 -3.28 0.41
N LEU A 16 -3.97 -4.60 0.44
CA LEU A 16 -3.08 -5.36 -0.40
C LEU A 16 -3.83 -6.39 -1.23
N ASN A 17 -3.41 -6.57 -2.47
CA ASN A 17 -3.96 -7.60 -3.34
C ASN A 17 -3.16 -8.92 -3.22
N HIS A 18 -3.51 -9.88 -4.07
CA HIS A 18 -2.82 -11.17 -4.19
C HIS A 18 -1.46 -11.06 -4.89
N GLU A 19 -1.17 -9.94 -5.54
CA GLU A 19 0.11 -9.62 -6.20
C GLU A 19 1.04 -8.78 -5.30
N GLU A 20 0.72 -8.66 -4.01
CA GLU A 20 1.49 -7.87 -3.03
C GLU A 20 1.64 -6.39 -3.40
N GLN A 21 0.67 -5.86 -4.16
CA GLN A 21 0.57 -4.43 -4.44
C GLN A 21 -0.19 -3.74 -3.31
N TYR A 22 0.41 -2.68 -2.79
CA TYR A 22 -0.19 -1.84 -1.76
C TYR A 22 -0.97 -0.71 -2.40
N SER A 23 -2.16 -0.44 -1.87
CA SER A 23 -2.97 0.72 -2.24
C SER A 23 -3.72 1.25 -1.02
N ILE A 24 -4.29 2.45 -1.14
CA ILE A 24 -5.17 3.02 -0.13
C ILE A 24 -6.62 2.91 -0.59
N TRP A 25 -7.50 2.52 0.32
CA TRP A 25 -8.94 2.43 0.08
C TRP A 25 -9.70 3.19 1.17
N PRO A 26 -10.84 3.83 0.87
CA PRO A 26 -11.66 4.48 1.90
C PRO A 26 -12.11 3.44 2.94
N ALA A 27 -11.94 3.75 4.23
CA ALA A 27 -12.27 2.84 5.31
C ALA A 27 -13.78 2.69 5.53
N ASP A 28 -14.59 3.63 5.03
CA ASP A 28 -16.05 3.54 5.02
C ASP A 28 -16.59 2.52 4.01
N ARG A 29 -15.74 2.02 3.10
CA ARG A 29 -16.13 1.11 2.03
C ARG A 29 -15.60 -0.30 2.25
N GLU A 30 -16.40 -1.27 1.81
CA GLU A 30 -15.98 -2.65 1.72
C GLU A 30 -14.88 -2.82 0.66
N ASN A 31 -14.01 -3.80 0.85
CA ASN A 31 -12.89 -4.03 -0.06
C ASN A 31 -13.37 -4.66 -1.37
N PRO A 32 -12.77 -4.28 -2.51
CA PRO A 32 -12.99 -5.00 -3.75
C PRO A 32 -12.56 -6.47 -3.63
N LEU A 33 -13.18 -7.35 -4.40
CA LEU A 33 -12.81 -8.77 -4.46
C LEU A 33 -11.32 -8.92 -4.77
N GLY A 34 -10.62 -9.72 -3.95
CA GLY A 34 -9.19 -9.98 -4.11
C GLY A 34 -8.26 -8.97 -3.43
N TRP A 35 -8.81 -7.94 -2.78
CA TRP A 35 -8.09 -7.03 -1.89
C TRP A 35 -8.40 -7.37 -0.44
N ARG A 36 -7.39 -7.29 0.42
CA ARG A 36 -7.51 -7.50 1.87
C ARG A 36 -6.92 -6.32 2.60
N ASP A 37 -7.40 -6.05 3.81
CA ASP A 37 -6.84 -5.03 4.67
C ASP A 37 -5.45 -5.47 5.16
N GLU A 38 -4.48 -4.57 5.08
CA GLU A 38 -3.11 -4.80 5.58
C GLU A 38 -3.05 -4.66 7.11
N GLY A 39 -3.93 -3.83 7.68
CA GLY A 39 -4.01 -3.56 9.12
C GLY A 39 -3.75 -2.10 9.47
N LYS A 40 -3.13 -1.32 8.58
CA LYS A 40 -3.00 0.14 8.73
C LYS A 40 -4.25 0.89 8.25
N SER A 41 -4.75 1.80 9.09
CA SER A 41 -5.78 2.79 8.72
C SER A 41 -5.51 4.15 9.36
N GLY A 42 -5.89 5.23 8.71
CA GLY A 42 -5.67 6.60 9.19
C GLY A 42 -5.91 7.63 8.09
N SER A 43 -5.26 8.78 8.22
CA SER A 43 -5.32 9.80 7.18
C SER A 43 -4.66 9.30 5.89
N LYS A 44 -5.02 9.89 4.74
CA LYS A 44 -4.40 9.58 3.45
C LYS A 44 -2.87 9.63 3.51
N GLN A 45 -2.31 10.67 4.12
CA GLN A 45 -0.86 10.84 4.30
C GLN A 45 -0.24 9.74 5.16
N GLU A 46 -0.87 9.35 6.26
CA GLU A 46 -0.35 8.28 7.14
C GLU A 46 -0.35 6.93 6.44
N CYS A 47 -1.40 6.63 5.67
CA CYS A 47 -1.47 5.39 4.89
C CYS A 47 -0.41 5.36 3.78
N LEU A 48 -0.23 6.47 3.06
CA LEU A 48 0.80 6.57 2.01
C LEU A 48 2.21 6.50 2.59
N ALA A 49 2.49 7.17 3.70
CA ALA A 49 3.79 7.10 4.37
C ALA A 49 4.09 5.68 4.87
N HIS A 50 3.08 4.97 5.39
CA HIS A 50 3.22 3.57 5.75
C HIS A 50 3.51 2.70 4.53
N ILE A 51 2.78 2.89 3.42
CA ILE A 51 3.04 2.18 2.16
C ILE A 51 4.47 2.43 1.69
N ASP A 52 4.96 3.67 1.73
CA ASP A 52 6.35 4.01 1.36
C ASP A 52 7.39 3.30 2.25
N GLU A 53 7.11 3.17 3.55
CA GLU A 53 7.96 2.48 4.53
C GLU A 53 7.95 0.94 4.37
N VAL A 54 6.79 0.33 4.13
CA VAL A 54 6.68 -1.13 3.98
C VAL A 54 6.98 -1.60 2.56
N TRP A 55 6.68 -0.77 1.56
CA TRP A 55 6.99 -1.01 0.15
C TRP A 55 8.39 -0.49 -0.21
N THR A 56 9.33 -0.65 0.72
CA THR A 56 10.74 -0.28 0.58
C THR A 56 11.49 -1.07 -0.49
N ASP A 57 10.89 -2.15 -1.00
CA ASP A 57 11.48 -2.94 -2.07
C ASP A 57 10.48 -3.11 -3.20
N MET A 58 10.51 -2.13 -4.10
CA MET A 58 9.80 -2.20 -5.38
C MET A 58 10.42 -3.22 -6.35
N ARG A 59 11.44 -4.00 -5.95
CA ARG A 59 11.97 -5.07 -6.80
C ARG A 59 10.97 -6.23 -6.77
N PRO A 60 10.54 -6.73 -7.94
CA PRO A 60 9.71 -7.92 -7.98
C PRO A 60 10.42 -9.08 -7.27
N LEU A 61 9.67 -9.87 -6.51
CA LEU A 61 10.15 -11.07 -5.78
C LEU A 61 11.06 -11.98 -6.64
N SER A 62 10.84 -12.02 -7.95
CA SER A 62 11.66 -12.73 -8.93
C SER A 62 13.13 -12.29 -8.93
N LEU A 63 13.42 -10.99 -8.73
CA LEU A 63 14.79 -10.47 -8.72
C LEU A 63 15.51 -10.82 -7.40
N ARG A 64 14.77 -10.84 -6.28
CA ARG A 64 15.33 -11.25 -4.97
C ARG A 64 15.76 -12.72 -4.99
N ARG A 65 14.92 -13.63 -5.52
CA ARG A 65 15.29 -15.06 -5.63
C ARG A 65 16.48 -15.31 -6.55
N GLN A 66 16.67 -14.50 -7.59
CA GLN A 66 17.78 -14.65 -8.52
C GLN A 66 19.12 -14.19 -7.90
N MET A 67 19.09 -13.21 -6.99
CA MET A 67 20.27 -12.77 -6.23
C MET A 67 20.65 -13.74 -5.11
N GLU A 68 19.68 -14.40 -4.46
CA GLU A 68 19.95 -15.46 -3.47
C GLU A 68 20.61 -16.70 -4.10
N GLN A 69 20.29 -17.04 -5.36
CA GLN A 69 20.94 -18.14 -6.09
C GLN A 69 22.33 -17.80 -6.64
N SER A 70 22.65 -16.52 -6.83
CA SER A 70 23.95 -16.10 -7.40
C SER A 70 25.06 -15.97 -6.35
N ALA A 71 24.75 -16.24 -5.09
CA ALA A 71 25.68 -16.19 -3.95
C ALA A 71 26.18 -17.58 -3.51
N SER A 72 25.97 -18.64 -4.31
CA SER A 72 26.53 -19.97 -4.06
C SER A 72 27.60 -20.36 -5.07
#